data_AF-A0A2V2SZV3-F1
#
_entry.id   AF-A0A2V2SZV3-F1
#
_cell.length_a   1.000
_cell.length_b   1.000
_cell.length_c   1.000
_cell.angle_alpha   90.00
_cell.angle_beta   90.00
_cell.angle_gamma   90.00
#
_symmetry.space_group_name_H-M   'P 1'
#
loop_
_entity.id
_entity.type
_entity.pdbx_description
1 polymer ?
#
loop_
_entity_poly.entity_id
_entity_poly.type
_entity_poly.pdbx_seq_one_letter_code
_entity_poly.pdbx_strand_id
1 'polypeptide(L)'
;MVIDSTHFPLVWMKVGASGIHTDDEGFKAFEALLARSEPFVLLDERAQQEEHEHSHEERKQLSLWMKRHKAALRSFVKAQIFIEPDLARQKAAELFAGKFEAFWGYPLLVVATREEGLELARKLLGR
;
A
#
# COMPACT_ATOMS: atom_id res chain seq x y z
N MET A 1 -6.78 -3.06 -9.33
CA MET A 1 -5.71 -3.33 -8.33
C MET A 1 -5.70 -4.82 -8.00
N VAL A 2 -4.55 -5.47 -7.82
CA VAL A 2 -4.46 -6.91 -7.47
C VAL A 2 -3.81 -7.06 -6.09
N ILE A 3 -4.46 -7.83 -5.22
CA ILE A 3 -3.97 -8.16 -3.87
C ILE A 3 -3.77 -9.67 -3.76
N ASP A 4 -2.55 -10.07 -3.41
CA ASP A 4 -2.19 -11.44 -3.07
C ASP A 4 -1.89 -11.53 -1.57
N SER A 5 -2.72 -12.29 -0.86
CA SER A 5 -2.62 -12.53 0.58
C SER A 5 -2.33 -13.98 0.94
N THR A 6 -1.88 -14.79 -0.02
CA THR A 6 -1.52 -16.21 0.17
C THR A 6 -0.47 -16.42 1.26
N HIS A 7 0.39 -15.42 1.48
CA HIS A 7 1.49 -15.42 2.46
C HIS A 7 1.23 -14.50 3.66
N PHE A 8 -0.05 -14.26 4.01
CA PHE A 8 -0.43 -13.44 5.16
C PHE A 8 0.39 -13.79 6.41
N PRO A 9 0.93 -12.81 7.17
CA PRO A 9 0.64 -11.36 7.14
C PRO A 9 1.47 -10.53 6.14
N LEU A 10 2.18 -11.18 5.21
CA LEU A 10 2.86 -10.50 4.11
C LEU A 10 1.90 -10.46 2.91
N VAL A 11 1.46 -9.27 2.54
CA VAL A 11 0.46 -9.07 1.49
C VAL A 11 1.12 -8.35 0.32
N TRP A 12 1.09 -8.97 -0.86
CA TRP A 12 1.63 -8.39 -2.07
C TRP A 12 0.54 -7.59 -2.79
N MET A 13 0.83 -6.34 -3.10
CA MET A 13 -0.07 -5.46 -3.82
C MET A 13 0.56 -5.08 -5.15
N LYS A 14 -0.20 -5.24 -6.23
CA LYS A 14 0.14 -4.72 -7.56
C LYS A 14 -0.92 -3.73 -7.98
N VAL A 15 -0.54 -2.46 -8.04
CA VAL A 15 -1.41 -1.42 -8.60
C VAL A 15 -1.32 -1.54 -10.12
N GLY A 16 -2.45 -1.69 -10.82
CA GLY A 16 -2.47 -1.76 -12.29
C GLY A 16 -2.33 -0.37 -12.91
N ALA A 17 -2.10 -0.30 -14.21
CA ALA A 17 -2.12 0.96 -14.96
C ALA A 17 -3.55 1.51 -15.11
N SER A 18 -4.57 0.65 -14.95
CA SER A 18 -5.97 1.05 -14.92
C SER A 18 -6.27 1.87 -13.67
N GLY A 19 -7.07 2.93 -13.83
CA GLY A 19 -7.42 3.90 -12.78
C GLY A 19 -7.94 3.30 -11.47
N ILE A 20 -8.03 4.14 -10.43
CA ILE A 20 -8.44 3.71 -9.08
C ILE A 20 -9.97 3.71 -9.01
N HIS A 21 -10.54 2.52 -9.11
CA HIS A 21 -11.96 2.28 -8.88
C HIS A 21 -12.13 1.57 -7.53
N THR A 22 -12.74 2.23 -6.54
CA THR A 22 -12.87 1.69 -5.17
C THR A 22 -13.91 0.56 -5.05
N ASP A 23 -14.68 0.34 -6.11
CA ASP A 23 -15.62 -0.77 -6.30
C ASP A 23 -14.98 -1.97 -7.02
N ASP A 24 -13.72 -1.85 -7.46
CA ASP A 24 -12.94 -2.96 -8.04
C ASP A 24 -12.66 -4.04 -6.98
N GLU A 25 -12.49 -5.27 -7.46
CA GLU A 25 -12.19 -6.47 -6.69
C GLU A 25 -10.98 -6.29 -5.77
N GLY A 26 -10.01 -5.46 -6.16
CA GLY A 26 -8.88 -5.11 -5.32
C GLY A 26 -9.30 -4.47 -3.99
N PHE A 27 -10.25 -3.53 -4.00
CA PHE A 27 -10.68 -2.86 -2.76
C PHE A 27 -11.51 -3.78 -1.88
N LYS A 28 -12.36 -4.63 -2.47
CA LYS A 28 -13.07 -5.68 -1.72
C LYS A 28 -12.09 -6.65 -1.03
N ALA A 29 -11.04 -7.06 -1.72
CA ALA A 29 -9.98 -7.89 -1.14
C ALA A 29 -9.26 -7.15 0.00
N PHE A 30 -9.04 -5.84 -0.14
CA PHE A 30 -8.42 -5.04 0.92
C PHE A 30 -9.32 -4.89 2.14
N GLU A 31 -10.61 -4.63 1.95
CA GLU A 31 -11.60 -4.61 3.03
C GLU A 31 -11.67 -5.96 3.75
N ALA A 32 -11.61 -7.07 3.01
CA ALA A 32 -11.57 -8.41 3.59
C ALA A 32 -10.30 -8.64 4.45
N LEU A 33 -9.16 -8.05 4.10
CA LEU A 33 -7.96 -8.07 4.94
C LEU A 33 -8.15 -7.27 6.23
N LEU A 34 -8.72 -6.05 6.13
CA LEU A 34 -9.01 -5.23 7.30
C LEU A 34 -10.01 -5.91 8.25
N ALA A 35 -10.99 -6.63 7.70
CA ALA A 35 -11.98 -7.37 8.47
C ALA A 35 -11.38 -8.50 9.33
N ARG A 36 -10.20 -9.03 8.97
CA ARG A 36 -9.48 -10.02 9.79
C ARG A 36 -9.05 -9.47 11.14
N SER A 37 -8.93 -8.14 11.26
CA SER A 37 -8.49 -7.46 12.49
C SER A 37 -7.12 -7.93 13.00
N GLU A 38 -6.23 -8.32 12.09
CA GLU A 38 -4.88 -8.77 12.37
C GLU A 38 -3.85 -7.86 11.69
N PRO A 39 -2.71 -7.55 12.35
CA PRO A 39 -1.60 -6.81 11.74
C PRO A 39 -1.05 -7.44 10.46
N PHE A 40 -0.83 -6.63 9.43
CA PHE A 40 -0.15 -7.04 8.19
C PHE A 40 0.68 -5.91 7.58
N VAL A 41 1.53 -6.28 6.63
CA VAL A 41 2.37 -5.36 5.85
C VAL A 41 2.03 -5.53 4.38
N LEU A 42 1.89 -4.40 3.68
CA LEU A 42 1.76 -4.37 2.23
C LEU A 42 3.14 -4.28 1.58
N LEU A 43 3.39 -5.09 0.56
CA LEU A 43 4.61 -5.09 -0.25
C LEU A 43 4.23 -4.72 -1.68
N ASP A 44 4.89 -3.72 -2.25
CA ASP A 44 4.69 -3.25 -3.63
C ASP A 44 6.03 -3.21 -4.37
N GLU A 45 6.10 -3.92 -5.49
CA GLU A 45 7.19 -3.87 -6.47
C GLU A 45 6.60 -3.28 -7.74
N ARG A 46 6.74 -1.96 -7.95
CA ARG A 46 6.25 -1.35 -9.20
C ARG A 46 7.21 -1.66 -10.33
N ALA A 47 6.80 -2.55 -11.22
CA ALA A 47 7.36 -2.58 -12.57
C ALA A 47 6.96 -1.26 -13.25
N GLN A 48 7.94 -0.42 -13.60
CA GLN A 48 7.83 0.79 -14.43
C GLN A 48 6.40 1.13 -14.90
N GLN A 49 5.61 1.76 -14.04
CA GLN A 49 4.27 2.20 -14.41
C GLN A 49 4.25 3.71 -14.51
N GLU A 50 3.70 4.18 -15.63
CA GLU A 50 3.41 5.59 -15.85
C GLU A 50 2.46 6.08 -14.76
N GLU A 51 2.81 7.22 -14.19
CA GLU A 51 2.06 7.89 -13.14
C GLU A 51 0.72 8.34 -13.75
N HIS A 52 -0.35 7.59 -13.49
CA HIS A 52 -1.67 7.94 -13.98
C HIS A 52 -2.22 9.08 -13.13
N GLU A 53 -2.52 10.20 -13.78
CA GLU A 53 -3.17 11.31 -13.10
C GLU A 53 -4.61 10.91 -12.77
N HIS A 54 -4.87 10.58 -11.51
CA HIS A 54 -6.22 10.26 -11.05
C HIS A 54 -7.15 11.44 -11.26
N SER A 55 -8.28 11.18 -11.91
CA SER A 55 -9.38 12.12 -12.07
C SER A 55 -9.93 12.60 -10.73
N HIS A 56 -10.60 13.74 -10.72
CA HIS A 56 -11.20 14.31 -9.51
C HIS A 56 -12.20 13.35 -8.84
N GLU A 57 -12.94 12.56 -9.64
CA GLU A 57 -13.91 11.61 -9.09
C GLU A 57 -13.22 10.40 -8.43
N GLU A 58 -12.15 9.85 -9.02
CA GLU A 58 -11.36 8.78 -8.39
C GLU A 58 -10.77 9.24 -7.06
N ARG A 59 -10.24 10.47 -7.00
CA ARG A 59 -9.73 11.07 -5.75
C ARG A 59 -10.81 11.20 -4.68
N LYS A 60 -12.04 11.55 -5.07
CA LYS A 60 -13.19 11.69 -4.17
C LYS A 60 -13.62 10.32 -3.61
N GLN A 61 -13.74 9.31 -4.47
CA GLN A 61 -14.09 7.95 -4.06
C GLN A 61 -13.05 7.38 -3.09
N LEU A 62 -11.76 7.54 -3.42
CA LEU A 62 -10.66 7.11 -2.55
C LEU A 62 -10.68 7.84 -1.19
N SER A 63 -10.97 9.14 -1.19
CA SER A 63 -11.07 9.93 0.04
C SER A 63 -12.22 9.48 0.94
N LEU A 64 -13.38 9.14 0.37
CA LEU A 64 -14.54 8.62 1.09
C LEU A 64 -14.25 7.24 1.67
N TRP A 65 -13.65 6.36 0.88
CA TRP A 65 -13.22 5.04 1.31
C TRP A 65 -12.22 5.14 2.48
N MET A 66 -11.14 5.91 2.31
CA MET A 66 -10.15 6.10 3.37
C MET A 66 -10.80 6.61 4.67
N LYS A 67 -11.68 7.60 4.60
CA LYS A 67 -12.38 8.11 5.80
C LYS A 67 -13.16 7.01 6.53
N ARG A 68 -13.82 6.12 5.81
CA ARG A 68 -14.60 5.02 6.38
C ARG A 68 -13.74 3.93 7.01
N HIS A 69 -12.54 3.68 6.45
CA HIS A 69 -11.66 2.60 6.89
C HIS A 69 -10.46 3.06 7.74
N LYS A 70 -10.31 4.37 7.97
CA LYS A 70 -9.13 5.00 8.62
C LYS A 70 -8.71 4.36 9.93
N ALA A 71 -9.67 4.01 10.79
CA ALA A 71 -9.38 3.40 12.09
C ALA A 71 -8.79 1.99 11.93
N ALA A 72 -9.36 1.17 11.04
CA ALA A 72 -8.87 -0.18 10.75
C ALA A 72 -7.50 -0.12 10.07
N LEU A 73 -7.33 0.78 9.08
CA LEU A 73 -6.05 1.00 8.39
C LEU A 73 -4.93 1.31 9.40
N ARG A 74 -5.16 2.28 10.29
CA ARG A 74 -4.22 2.66 11.36
C ARG A 74 -3.90 1.53 12.34
N SER A 75 -4.86 0.65 12.58
CA SER A 75 -4.71 -0.42 13.58
C SER A 75 -3.96 -1.62 13.01
N PHE A 76 -4.25 -1.98 11.76
CA PHE A 76 -3.87 -3.27 11.19
C PHE A 76 -2.81 -3.17 10.08
N VAL A 77 -2.69 -2.06 9.36
CA VAL A 77 -1.64 -1.90 8.36
C VAL A 77 -0.40 -1.31 9.02
N LYS A 78 0.65 -2.12 9.18
CA LYS A 78 1.89 -1.69 9.86
C LYS A 78 2.75 -0.78 8.99
N ALA A 79 2.81 -1.06 7.70
CA ALA A 79 3.38 -0.21 6.68
C ALA A 79 2.96 -0.70 5.29
N GLN A 80 3.13 0.17 4.30
CA GLN A 80 3.39 -0.26 2.95
C GLN A 80 4.88 -0.10 2.65
N ILE A 81 5.52 -1.15 2.18
CA ILE A 81 6.92 -1.17 1.80
C ILE A 81 6.98 -1.17 0.27
N PHE A 82 7.58 -0.11 -0.27
CA PHE A 82 7.86 0.05 -1.68
C PHE A 82 9.28 -0.44 -1.98
N ILE A 83 9.39 -1.47 -2.80
CA ILE A 83 10.65 -2.07 -3.23
C ILE A 83 11.01 -1.46 -4.58
N GLU A 84 12.04 -0.62 -4.60
CA GLU A 84 12.43 0.15 -5.77
C GLU A 84 13.96 0.21 -5.85
N PRO A 85 14.62 -0.48 -6.80
CA PRO A 85 16.07 -0.47 -6.91
C PRO A 85 16.64 0.85 -7.45
N ASP A 86 15.84 1.67 -8.14
CA ASP A 86 16.31 2.96 -8.67
C ASP A 86 16.35 4.05 -7.58
N LEU A 87 17.54 4.58 -7.33
CA LEU A 87 17.77 5.56 -6.27
C LEU A 87 16.97 6.86 -6.46
N ALA A 88 16.76 7.31 -7.71
CA ALA A 88 16.01 8.54 -7.95
C ALA A 88 14.52 8.35 -7.61
N ARG A 89 13.95 7.20 -7.97
CA ARG A 89 12.59 6.82 -7.62
C ARG A 89 12.42 6.56 -6.13
N GLN A 90 13.41 5.97 -5.46
CA GLN A 90 13.40 5.86 -3.99
C GLN A 90 13.27 7.25 -3.37
N LYS A 91 14.10 8.21 -3.78
CA LYS A 91 14.07 9.58 -3.25
C LYS A 91 12.74 10.28 -3.53
N ALA A 92 12.16 10.07 -4.71
CA ALA A 92 10.84 10.60 -5.02
C ALA A 92 9.75 10.00 -4.10
N ALA A 93 9.79 8.68 -3.86
CA ALA A 93 8.87 8.01 -2.95
C ALA A 93 9.05 8.45 -1.48
N GLU A 94 10.28 8.63 -1.03
CA GLU A 94 10.60 9.16 0.31
C GLU A 94 10.02 10.58 0.51
N LEU A 95 10.17 11.46 -0.49
CA LEU A 95 9.58 12.81 -0.46
C LEU A 95 8.05 12.78 -0.45
N PHE A 96 7.44 11.74 -1.05
CA PHE A 96 5.99 11.53 -1.06
C PHE A 96 5.45 10.87 0.22
N ALA A 97 6.29 10.14 0.96
CA ALA A 97 5.88 9.31 2.09
C ALA A 97 5.09 10.07 3.17
N GLY A 98 5.47 11.31 3.47
CA GLY A 98 4.73 12.13 4.44
C GLY A 98 3.30 12.46 4.00
N LYS A 99 3.09 12.74 2.70
CA LYS A 99 1.74 12.97 2.15
C LYS A 99 0.93 11.68 2.12
N PHE A 100 1.57 10.56 1.79
CA PHE A 100 0.96 9.24 1.83
C PHE A 100 0.45 8.90 3.23
N GLU A 101 1.30 9.04 4.25
CA GLU A 101 0.95 8.69 5.64
C GLU A 101 -0.16 9.61 6.18
N ALA A 102 -0.12 10.90 5.85
CA ALA A 102 -1.19 11.83 6.23
C ALA A 102 -2.55 11.42 5.63
N PHE A 103 -2.55 10.89 4.41
CA PHE A 103 -3.75 10.42 3.73
C PHE A 103 -4.22 9.06 4.27
N TRP A 104 -3.38 8.03 4.26
CA TRP A 104 -3.75 6.65 4.58
C TRP A 104 -3.76 6.34 6.08
N GLY A 105 -2.96 7.06 6.87
CA GLY A 105 -2.82 6.86 8.31
C GLY A 105 -1.82 5.78 8.71
N TYR A 106 -1.06 5.21 7.78
CA TYR A 106 0.06 4.29 8.05
C TYR A 106 1.26 4.65 7.16
N PRO A 107 2.50 4.30 7.56
CA PRO A 107 3.69 4.77 6.86
C PRO A 107 3.92 4.07 5.52
N LEU A 108 4.50 4.84 4.58
CA LEU A 108 5.16 4.32 3.38
C LEU A 108 6.67 4.25 3.66
N LEU A 109 7.24 3.05 3.51
CA LEU A 109 8.67 2.81 3.66
C LEU A 109 9.25 2.38 2.31
N VAL A 110 10.53 2.67 2.08
CA VAL A 110 11.19 2.40 0.80
C VAL A 110 12.46 1.59 1.05
N VAL A 111 12.68 0.56 0.22
CA VAL A 111 13.86 -0.31 0.27
C VAL A 111 14.34 -0.60 -1.16
N ALA A 112 15.60 -0.99 -1.31
CA ALA A 112 16.19 -1.24 -2.62
C ALA A 112 15.86 -2.64 -3.15
N THR A 113 15.72 -3.61 -2.24
CA THR A 113 15.60 -5.02 -2.62
C THR A 113 14.42 -5.72 -1.95
N ARG A 114 13.99 -6.81 -2.58
CA ARG A 114 12.96 -7.70 -2.03
C ARG A 114 13.34 -8.30 -0.69
N GLU A 115 14.60 -8.66 -0.52
CA GLU A 115 15.12 -9.23 0.72
C GLU A 115 15.00 -8.22 1.87
N GLU A 116 15.47 -6.99 1.67
CA GLU A 116 15.33 -5.90 2.65
C GLU A 116 13.85 -5.63 2.99
N GLY A 117 12.97 -5.67 1.98
CA GLY A 117 11.54 -5.48 2.19
C GLY A 117 10.91 -6.58 3.05
N LEU A 118 11.29 -7.83 2.81
CA LEU A 118 10.83 -8.97 3.62
C LEU A 118 11.38 -8.92 5.04
N GLU A 119 12.65 -8.57 5.23
CA GLU A 119 13.23 -8.39 6.56
C GLU A 119 12.55 -7.27 7.34
N LEU A 120 12.35 -6.11 6.71
CA LEU A 120 11.67 -4.97 7.31
C LEU A 120 10.22 -5.33 7.69
N ALA A 121 9.50 -6.04 6.82
CA ALA A 121 8.15 -6.48 7.09
C ALA A 121 8.08 -7.39 8.35
N ARG A 122 9.01 -8.35 8.48
CA ARG A 122 9.08 -9.23 9.66
C ARG A 122 9.35 -8.44 10.94
N LYS A 123 10.31 -7.50 10.90
CA LYS A 123 10.61 -6.59 12.02
C LYS A 123 9.37 -5.80 12.46
N LEU A 124 8.62 -5.22 11.51
CA LEU A 124 7.40 -4.46 11.79
C LEU A 124 6.27 -5.31 12.41
N LEU A 125 6.26 -6.60 12.11
CA LEU A 125 5.30 -7.57 12.63
C LEU A 125 5.74 -8.23 13.94
N GLY A 126 6.95 -7.92 14.44
CA GLY A 126 7.52 -8.52 15.64
C GLY A 126 7.90 -10.00 15.47
N ARG A 127 8.36 -10.38 14.27
CA ARG A 127 8.74 -11.76 13.90
C ARG A 127 10.19 -11.86 13.46
#